data_AF-A0A937WPM9-F1
#
_entry.id   AF-A0A937WPM9-F1
#
_cell.length_a   1.000
_cell.length_b   1.000
_cell.length_c   1.000
_cell.angle_alpha   90.00
_cell.angle_beta   90.00
_cell.angle_gamma   90.00
#
_symmetry.space_group_name_H-M   'P 1'
#
loop_
_entity.id
_entity.type
_entity.pdbx_description
1 polymer ?
#
loop_
_entity_poly.entity_id
_entity_poly.type
_entity_poly.pdbx_seq_one_letter_code
_entity_poly.pdbx_strand_id
1 'polypeptide(L)'
;MKPLIMPEGYNYIGAFLTFACNLKCSYCINNFEQSIIKRKNISGKDWIKGLDRIISRADLPVTFQGGEPSLHHDFLYIINNLKADLNIDILTNLQFDVDKFIKEVNPDRVKRKAPYASIRVSFHPEDMNLDETIKKAQKMRREGFSIGIWGVMHPEYEKTILNAQLKCRELGIDFRTKEFLGECNGNLYGTYKYEGACDKKFRKKVKCRTTELLIDSEGNIFRCHADLYGGINPIGDILDSNFQVVDKFRDCSNFGHCNPCDVKVKTNRFQQYGHTSCEIEFVN
;
A
#
# COMPACT_ATOMS: atom_id res chain seq x y z
N MET A 1 -14.78 -15.89 -15.19
CA MET A 1 -13.88 -14.79 -15.64
C MET A 1 -12.51 -15.38 -15.93
N LYS A 2 -11.71 -14.84 -16.86
CA LYS A 2 -10.36 -15.38 -17.13
C LYS A 2 -9.46 -15.20 -15.89
N PRO A 3 -8.64 -16.20 -15.52
CA PRO A 3 -7.62 -16.04 -14.49
C PRO A 3 -6.69 -14.85 -14.80
N LEU A 4 -6.19 -14.18 -13.77
CA LEU A 4 -5.22 -13.11 -13.83
C LEU A 4 -3.88 -13.65 -13.33
N ILE A 5 -3.02 -14.10 -14.24
CA ILE A 5 -1.72 -14.65 -13.89
C ILE A 5 -0.76 -13.50 -13.62
N MET A 6 -0.17 -13.46 -12.42
CA MET A 6 0.78 -12.40 -12.06
C MET A 6 2.13 -12.61 -12.74
N PRO A 7 2.66 -11.62 -13.48
CA PRO A 7 3.99 -11.73 -14.08
C PRO A 7 5.08 -12.03 -13.03
N GLU A 8 6.13 -12.73 -13.44
CA GLU A 8 7.22 -13.15 -12.54
C GLU A 8 7.90 -11.96 -11.86
N GLY A 9 8.09 -10.86 -12.60
CA GLY A 9 8.72 -9.63 -12.11
C GLY A 9 7.87 -8.80 -11.14
N TYR A 10 6.60 -9.12 -10.92
CA TYR A 10 5.72 -8.28 -10.09
C TYR A 10 6.07 -8.37 -8.59
N ASN A 11 6.30 -7.23 -7.96
CA ASN A 11 6.73 -7.10 -6.57
C ASN A 11 5.60 -6.72 -5.62
N TYR A 12 4.47 -6.24 -6.13
CA TYR A 12 3.38 -5.77 -5.28
C TYR A 12 2.00 -5.93 -5.92
N ILE A 13 1.01 -6.24 -5.09
CA ILE A 13 -0.41 -6.14 -5.44
C ILE A 13 -1.08 -5.26 -4.40
N GLY A 14 -1.45 -4.05 -4.79
CA GLY A 14 -2.13 -3.08 -3.94
C GLY A 14 -3.61 -2.99 -4.29
N ALA A 15 -4.48 -3.38 -3.36
CA ALA A 15 -5.93 -3.19 -3.45
C ALA A 15 -6.35 -2.06 -2.51
N PHE A 16 -6.67 -0.90 -3.08
CA PHE A 16 -7.07 0.31 -2.37
C PHE A 16 -8.58 0.24 -2.11
N LEU A 17 -8.99 -0.49 -1.08
CA LEU A 17 -10.41 -0.79 -0.82
C LEU A 17 -11.26 0.47 -0.70
N THR A 18 -10.67 1.53 -0.15
CA THR A 18 -11.28 2.86 -0.05
C THR A 18 -10.17 3.90 0.09
N PHE A 19 -10.40 5.11 -0.42
CA PHE A 19 -9.53 6.26 -0.14
C PHE A 19 -9.99 7.09 1.07
N ALA A 20 -11.14 6.76 1.66
CA ALA A 20 -11.56 7.36 2.92
C ALA A 20 -10.56 7.00 4.03
N CYS A 21 -10.29 7.97 4.91
CA CYS A 21 -9.46 7.78 6.09
C CYS A 21 -10.07 8.56 7.26
N ASN A 22 -9.95 8.02 8.47
CA ASN A 22 -10.35 8.65 9.72
C ASN A 22 -9.21 9.45 10.39
N LEU A 23 -8.04 9.52 9.74
CA LEU A 23 -6.91 10.38 10.11
C LEU A 23 -6.74 11.52 9.10
N LYS A 24 -5.95 12.54 9.45
CA LYS A 24 -5.71 13.73 8.61
C LYS A 24 -4.23 14.09 8.50
N CYS A 25 -3.38 13.07 8.38
CA CYS A 25 -1.93 13.23 8.43
C CYS A 25 -1.43 14.23 7.38
N SER A 26 -0.69 15.25 7.81
CA SER A 26 -0.16 16.33 6.96
C SER A 26 0.76 15.83 5.84
N TYR A 27 1.48 14.73 6.11
CA TYR A 27 2.47 14.11 5.23
C TYR A 27 1.93 12.88 4.47
N CYS A 28 0.61 12.70 4.38
CA CYS A 28 0.03 11.52 3.74
C CYS A 28 0.40 11.42 2.25
N ILE A 29 1.08 10.32 1.88
CA ILE A 29 1.58 10.09 0.52
C ILE A 29 0.48 10.05 -0.54
N ASN A 30 -0.75 9.68 -0.17
CA ASN A 30 -1.88 9.66 -1.08
C ASN A 30 -2.25 11.06 -1.59
N ASN A 31 -1.83 12.12 -0.87
CA ASN A 31 -2.05 13.52 -1.23
C ASN A 31 -0.82 14.20 -1.86
N PHE A 32 0.21 13.42 -2.24
CA PHE A 32 1.51 13.99 -2.66
C PHE A 32 1.44 14.89 -3.91
N GLU A 33 0.72 14.46 -4.95
CA GLU A 33 0.54 15.25 -6.19
C GLU A 33 -0.59 16.27 -6.01
N GLN A 34 -1.72 15.79 -5.52
CA GLN A 34 -2.94 16.54 -5.29
C GLN A 34 -3.78 15.81 -4.24
N SER A 35 -4.74 16.50 -3.63
CA SER A 35 -5.69 15.85 -2.74
C SER A 35 -6.46 14.75 -3.47
N ILE A 36 -6.69 13.63 -2.78
CA ILE A 36 -7.43 12.50 -3.37
C ILE A 36 -8.85 12.95 -3.75
N ILE A 37 -9.24 12.66 -4.98
CA ILE A 37 -10.60 12.86 -5.47
C ILE A 37 -11.52 11.83 -4.79
N LYS A 38 -12.71 12.27 -4.34
CA LYS A 38 -13.72 11.37 -3.77
C LYS A 38 -14.12 10.30 -4.81
N ARG A 39 -14.02 9.03 -4.44
CA ARG A 39 -14.36 7.88 -5.29
C ARG A 39 -15.48 7.06 -4.70
N LYS A 40 -16.14 6.29 -5.57
CA LYS A 40 -17.04 5.22 -5.14
C LYS A 40 -16.22 4.02 -4.67
N ASN A 41 -16.90 3.13 -3.97
CA ASN A 41 -16.37 1.84 -3.58
C ASN A 41 -17.22 0.76 -4.25
N ILE A 42 -16.60 -0.17 -4.96
CA ILE A 42 -17.28 -1.38 -5.43
C ILE A 42 -17.69 -2.25 -4.23
N SER A 43 -18.69 -3.11 -4.42
CA SER A 43 -19.16 -3.97 -3.32
C SER A 43 -18.10 -4.99 -2.91
N GLY A 44 -18.21 -5.54 -1.70
CA GLY A 44 -17.39 -6.67 -1.28
C GLY A 44 -17.50 -7.86 -2.22
N LYS A 45 -18.70 -8.13 -2.77
CA LYS A 45 -18.91 -9.20 -3.76
C LYS A 45 -18.12 -8.94 -5.05
N ASP A 46 -18.05 -7.70 -5.50
CA ASP A 46 -17.27 -7.33 -6.68
C ASP A 46 -15.76 -7.44 -6.40
N TRP A 47 -15.31 -7.03 -5.21
CA TRP A 47 -13.94 -7.28 -4.76
C TRP A 47 -13.58 -8.77 -4.79
N ILE A 48 -14.42 -9.64 -4.22
CA ILE A 48 -14.21 -11.11 -4.27
C ILE A 48 -14.15 -11.58 -5.73
N LYS A 49 -15.15 -11.22 -6.53
CA LYS A 49 -15.27 -11.61 -7.94
C LYS A 49 -14.03 -11.23 -8.76
N GLY A 50 -13.47 -10.05 -8.51
CA GLY A 50 -12.27 -9.56 -9.18
C GLY A 50 -10.98 -10.22 -8.68
N LEU A 51 -10.76 -10.21 -7.36
CA LEU A 51 -9.53 -10.69 -6.73
C LEU A 51 -9.36 -12.20 -6.80
N ASP A 52 -10.44 -12.99 -6.77
CA ASP A 52 -10.38 -14.45 -6.88
C ASP A 52 -9.79 -14.93 -8.22
N ARG A 53 -9.81 -14.07 -9.25
CA ARG A 53 -9.15 -14.33 -10.53
C ARG A 53 -7.64 -14.38 -10.41
N ILE A 54 -7.05 -13.69 -9.44
CA ILE A 54 -5.60 -13.54 -9.30
C ILE A 54 -4.97 -14.89 -8.98
N ILE A 55 -4.10 -15.36 -9.86
CA ILE A 55 -3.19 -16.48 -9.60
C ILE A 55 -1.86 -15.87 -9.17
N SER A 56 -1.62 -15.85 -7.86
CA SER A 56 -0.42 -15.28 -7.26
C SER A 56 0.47 -16.35 -6.64
N ARG A 57 1.66 -15.93 -6.23
CA ARG A 57 2.67 -16.72 -5.56
C ARG A 57 2.58 -16.51 -4.05
N ALA A 58 3.08 -17.46 -3.26
CA ALA A 58 3.05 -17.36 -1.80
C ALA A 58 3.77 -16.11 -1.24
N ASP A 59 4.79 -15.61 -1.96
CA ASP A 59 5.59 -14.43 -1.62
C ASP A 59 4.99 -13.10 -2.14
N LEU A 60 3.88 -13.13 -2.89
CA LEU A 60 3.21 -11.97 -3.45
C LEU A 60 1.74 -11.92 -3.01
N PRO A 61 1.46 -11.47 -1.76
CA PRO A 61 0.10 -11.36 -1.27
C PRO A 61 -0.66 -10.19 -1.93
N VAL A 62 -1.98 -10.25 -1.89
CA VAL A 62 -2.82 -9.06 -2.10
C VAL A 62 -2.76 -8.21 -0.85
N THR A 63 -2.43 -6.93 -1.00
CA THR A 63 -2.32 -6.02 0.12
C THR A 63 -3.51 -5.07 0.15
N PHE A 64 -4.32 -5.18 1.21
CA PHE A 64 -5.43 -4.26 1.48
C PHE A 64 -4.91 -2.98 2.12
N GLN A 65 -5.22 -1.87 1.47
CA GLN A 65 -4.73 -0.55 1.85
C GLN A 65 -5.67 0.53 1.31
N GLY A 66 -5.21 1.78 1.29
CA GLY A 66 -5.92 2.90 0.71
C GLY A 66 -5.70 4.16 1.52
N GLY A 67 -6.80 4.79 1.93
CA GLY A 67 -6.80 5.60 3.14
C GLY A 67 -6.72 4.68 4.36
N GLU A 68 -7.88 4.26 4.86
CA GLU A 68 -8.00 3.22 5.88
C GLU A 68 -8.92 2.10 5.39
N PRO A 69 -8.40 0.89 5.08
CA PRO A 69 -9.20 -0.17 4.48
C PRO A 69 -10.36 -0.64 5.37
N SER A 70 -10.25 -0.52 6.71
CA SER A 70 -11.34 -0.89 7.62
C SER A 70 -12.58 -0.01 7.52
N LEU A 71 -12.49 1.16 6.85
CA LEU A 71 -13.66 2.00 6.56
C LEU A 71 -14.49 1.51 5.37
N HIS A 72 -14.01 0.51 4.62
CA HIS A 72 -14.85 -0.16 3.64
C HIS A 72 -15.93 -0.96 4.37
N HIS A 73 -17.21 -0.72 4.06
CA HIS A 73 -18.34 -1.36 4.75
C HIS A 73 -18.29 -2.90 4.73
N ASP A 74 -17.77 -3.49 3.65
CA ASP A 74 -17.58 -4.94 3.52
C ASP A 74 -16.17 -5.43 3.90
N PHE A 75 -15.36 -4.67 4.66
CA PHE A 75 -13.96 -5.02 4.95
C PHE A 75 -13.80 -6.45 5.51
N LEU A 76 -14.57 -6.80 6.54
CA LEU A 76 -14.54 -8.14 7.15
C LEU A 76 -15.08 -9.21 6.20
N TYR A 77 -16.11 -8.88 5.41
CA TYR A 77 -16.66 -9.77 4.39
C TYR A 77 -15.60 -10.12 3.34
N ILE A 78 -14.85 -9.12 2.85
CA ILE A 78 -13.79 -9.32 1.85
C ILE A 78 -12.71 -10.26 2.39
N ILE A 79 -12.21 -10.02 3.61
CA ILE A 79 -11.18 -10.86 4.23
C ILE A 79 -11.66 -12.32 4.34
N ASN A 80 -12.89 -12.53 4.80
CA ASN A 80 -13.41 -13.85 5.12
C ASN A 80 -13.88 -14.65 3.89
N ASN A 81 -14.16 -14.00 2.75
CA ASN A 81 -14.75 -14.66 1.58
C ASN A 81 -13.79 -14.77 0.38
N LEU A 82 -12.61 -14.15 0.42
CA LEU A 82 -11.60 -14.40 -0.61
C LEU A 82 -11.10 -15.83 -0.53
N LYS A 83 -10.83 -16.43 -1.70
CA LYS A 83 -10.26 -17.77 -1.79
C LYS A 83 -9.04 -17.96 -0.88
N ALA A 84 -9.00 -19.12 -0.22
CA ALA A 84 -8.07 -19.38 0.90
C ALA A 84 -6.60 -19.46 0.47
N ASP A 85 -6.32 -19.82 -0.78
CA ASP A 85 -4.97 -19.90 -1.34
C ASP A 85 -4.38 -18.53 -1.70
N LEU A 86 -5.20 -17.47 -1.69
CA LEU A 86 -4.74 -16.10 -1.90
C LEU A 86 -4.32 -15.47 -0.57
N ASN A 87 -3.00 -15.34 -0.40
CA ASN A 87 -2.40 -14.65 0.74
C ASN A 87 -2.79 -13.18 0.77
N ILE A 88 -3.03 -12.64 1.97
CA ILE A 88 -3.42 -11.26 2.21
C ILE A 88 -2.49 -10.61 3.23
N ASP A 89 -2.12 -9.36 2.96
CA ASP A 89 -1.57 -8.43 3.94
C ASP A 89 -2.51 -7.24 4.12
N ILE A 90 -2.44 -6.56 5.26
CA ILE A 90 -3.26 -5.37 5.58
C ILE A 90 -2.33 -4.22 5.98
N LEU A 91 -2.46 -3.05 5.36
CA LEU A 91 -1.92 -1.79 5.88
C LEU A 91 -3.07 -0.98 6.48
N THR A 92 -2.95 -0.62 7.75
CA THR A 92 -4.02 0.05 8.50
C THR A 92 -3.43 1.02 9.51
N ASN A 93 -4.21 1.99 9.95
CA ASN A 93 -3.93 2.85 11.10
C ASN A 93 -4.47 2.27 12.43
N LEU A 94 -5.11 1.10 12.40
CA LEU A 94 -5.67 0.39 13.57
C LEU A 94 -6.75 1.17 14.35
N GLN A 95 -7.34 2.20 13.75
CA GLN A 95 -8.42 3.01 14.32
C GLN A 95 -9.79 2.41 14.01
N PHE A 96 -9.98 1.13 14.35
CA PHE A 96 -11.23 0.39 14.27
C PHE A 96 -11.44 -0.48 15.53
N ASP A 97 -12.61 -1.12 15.62
CA ASP A 97 -12.94 -2.06 16.69
C ASP A 97 -12.15 -3.37 16.55
N VAL A 98 -11.04 -3.47 17.29
CA VAL A 98 -10.16 -4.64 17.28
C VAL A 98 -10.81 -5.87 17.92
N ASP A 99 -11.76 -5.69 18.85
CA ASP A 99 -12.48 -6.80 19.49
C ASP A 99 -13.39 -7.50 18.48
N LYS A 100 -14.14 -6.70 17.71
CA LYS A 100 -14.94 -7.20 16.60
C LYS A 100 -14.06 -7.92 15.57
N PHE A 101 -12.93 -7.33 15.19
CA PHE A 101 -12.00 -7.94 14.23
C PHE A 101 -11.47 -9.29 14.71
N ILE A 102 -11.01 -9.37 15.96
CA ILE A 102 -10.52 -10.62 16.58
C ILE A 102 -11.60 -11.69 16.58
N LYS A 103 -12.85 -11.32 16.88
CA LYS A 103 -13.97 -12.25 16.92
C LYS A 103 -14.35 -12.78 15.53
N GLU A 104 -14.24 -11.96 14.50
CA GLU A 104 -14.78 -12.26 13.16
C GLU A 104 -13.73 -12.77 12.15
N VAL A 105 -12.44 -12.60 12.42
CA VAL A 105 -11.36 -12.98 11.49
C VAL A 105 -10.51 -14.08 12.12
N ASN A 106 -10.35 -15.21 11.42
CA ASN A 106 -9.35 -16.21 11.80
C ASN A 106 -7.94 -15.64 11.57
N PRO A 107 -7.04 -15.62 12.57
CA PRO A 107 -5.67 -15.14 12.41
C PRO A 107 -4.91 -15.77 11.24
N ASP A 108 -5.13 -17.05 10.96
CA ASP A 108 -4.47 -17.76 9.86
C ASP A 108 -4.90 -17.24 8.48
N ARG A 109 -6.04 -16.55 8.38
CA ARG A 109 -6.49 -15.92 7.13
C ARG A 109 -5.56 -14.78 6.67
N VAL A 110 -4.97 -14.09 7.63
CA VAL A 110 -4.14 -12.89 7.45
C VAL A 110 -2.75 -13.10 8.05
N LYS A 111 -2.26 -14.34 7.98
CA LYS A 111 -0.95 -14.75 8.45
C LYS A 111 -0.29 -15.63 7.40
N ARG A 112 0.91 -15.24 7.00
CA ARG A 112 1.74 -16.03 6.09
C ARG A 112 3.18 -16.06 6.58
N LYS A 113 3.97 -17.00 6.07
CA LYS A 113 5.41 -17.01 6.28
C LYS A 113 6.04 -15.84 5.51
N ALA A 114 6.43 -14.80 6.24
CA ALA A 114 6.99 -13.58 5.68
C ALA A 114 8.10 -13.01 6.60
N PRO A 115 9.03 -12.22 6.06
CA PRO A 115 10.06 -11.55 6.85
C PRO A 115 9.53 -10.35 7.65
N TYR A 116 8.22 -10.07 7.59
CA TYR A 116 7.53 -9.00 8.30
C TYR A 116 6.08 -9.42 8.61
N ALA A 117 5.44 -8.72 9.54
CA ALA A 117 4.05 -8.97 9.90
C ALA A 117 3.07 -8.72 8.74
N SER A 118 2.07 -9.59 8.60
CA SER A 118 1.02 -9.46 7.59
C SER A 118 0.08 -8.28 7.83
N ILE A 119 -0.18 -7.94 9.10
CA ILE A 119 -0.87 -6.71 9.48
C ILE A 119 0.17 -5.66 9.85
N ARG A 120 0.19 -4.56 9.09
CA ARG A 120 1.16 -3.48 9.21
C ARG A 120 0.46 -2.22 9.65
N VAL A 121 0.64 -1.88 10.91
CA VAL A 121 0.03 -0.70 11.52
C VAL A 121 0.91 0.50 11.25
N SER A 122 0.42 1.49 10.52
CA SER A 122 1.12 2.77 10.34
C SER A 122 0.83 3.66 11.55
N PHE A 123 1.84 3.93 12.38
CA PHE A 123 1.72 4.83 13.52
C PHE A 123 1.97 6.28 13.08
N HIS A 124 0.98 7.13 13.30
CA HIS A 124 0.96 8.53 12.90
C HIS A 124 0.88 9.44 14.15
N PRO A 125 1.99 10.03 14.60
CA PRO A 125 2.04 10.76 15.87
C PRO A 125 1.18 12.03 15.92
N GLU A 126 0.74 12.56 14.77
CA GLU A 126 -0.20 13.69 14.70
C GLU A 126 -1.58 13.35 15.27
N ASP A 127 -2.07 12.15 14.99
CA ASP A 127 -3.45 11.76 15.25
C ASP A 127 -3.58 10.55 16.19
N MET A 128 -2.50 9.80 16.43
CA MET A 128 -2.54 8.53 17.15
C MET A 128 -1.83 8.58 18.50
N ASN A 129 -2.45 7.95 19.50
CA ASN A 129 -1.80 7.65 20.77
C ASN A 129 -0.98 6.36 20.68
N LEU A 130 0.31 6.42 21.06
CA LEU A 130 1.21 5.28 20.99
C LEU A 130 0.79 4.14 21.93
N ASP A 131 0.37 4.46 23.15
CA ASP A 131 0.04 3.45 24.17
C ASP A 131 -1.23 2.69 23.82
N GLU A 132 -2.22 3.39 23.26
CA GLU A 132 -3.40 2.75 22.68
C GLU A 132 -3.05 1.84 21.50
N THR A 133 -2.15 2.31 20.62
CA THR A 133 -1.67 1.52 19.47
C THR A 133 -0.97 0.25 19.94
N ILE A 134 -0.07 0.35 20.92
CA ILE A 134 0.63 -0.78 21.57
C ILE A 134 -0.38 -1.74 22.19
N LYS A 135 -1.34 -1.23 22.97
CA LYS A 135 -2.35 -2.06 23.65
C LYS A 135 -3.17 -2.88 22.65
N LYS A 136 -3.64 -2.25 21.57
CA LYS A 136 -4.38 -2.92 20.48
C LYS A 136 -3.50 -3.96 19.77
N ALA A 137 -2.27 -3.62 19.42
CA ALA A 137 -1.35 -4.53 18.75
C ALA A 137 -1.00 -5.75 19.61
N GLN A 138 -0.71 -5.56 20.90
CA GLN A 138 -0.47 -6.66 21.83
C GLN A 138 -1.68 -7.56 22.00
N LYS A 139 -2.89 -6.98 22.03
CA LYS A 139 -4.14 -7.74 22.10
C LYS A 139 -4.27 -8.65 20.88
N MET A 140 -4.16 -8.11 19.67
CA MET A 140 -4.21 -8.92 18.45
C MET A 140 -3.09 -9.98 18.41
N ARG A 141 -1.88 -9.65 18.85
CA ARG A 141 -0.76 -10.62 18.90
C ARG A 141 -1.06 -11.80 19.85
N ARG A 142 -1.68 -11.56 21.01
CA ARG A 142 -2.09 -12.63 21.95
C ARG A 142 -3.12 -13.58 21.34
N GLU A 143 -3.96 -13.07 20.45
CA GLU A 143 -4.96 -13.85 19.71
C GLU A 143 -4.38 -14.50 18.44
N GLY A 144 -3.06 -14.49 18.25
CA GLY A 144 -2.37 -15.23 17.19
C GLY A 144 -2.17 -14.47 15.87
N PHE A 145 -2.60 -13.20 15.77
CA PHE A 145 -2.40 -12.38 14.58
C PHE A 145 -0.93 -12.01 14.37
N SER A 146 -0.49 -12.03 13.11
CA SER A 146 0.82 -11.51 12.71
C SER A 146 0.73 -10.00 12.50
N ILE A 147 1.05 -9.22 13.54
CA ILE A 147 0.93 -7.76 13.54
C ILE A 147 2.24 -7.07 13.96
N GLY A 148 2.56 -5.96 13.30
CA GLY A 148 3.68 -5.09 13.64
C GLY A 148 3.35 -3.62 13.39
N ILE A 149 4.23 -2.73 13.80
CA ILE A 149 4.06 -1.27 13.72
C ILE A 149 5.13 -0.67 12.80
N TRP A 150 4.75 0.33 12.02
CA TRP A 150 5.62 1.08 11.13
C TRP A 150 5.50 2.57 11.42
N GLY A 151 6.63 3.26 11.54
CA GLY A 151 6.71 4.72 11.63
C GLY A 151 7.38 5.32 10.40
N VAL A 152 6.93 6.49 9.97
CA VAL A 152 7.60 7.26 8.90
C VAL A 152 8.60 8.22 9.53
N MET A 153 9.83 8.24 9.04
CA MET A 153 10.91 9.13 9.52
C MET A 153 10.73 10.56 8.99
N HIS A 154 9.59 11.17 9.32
CA HIS A 154 9.33 12.56 9.02
C HIS A 154 10.24 13.45 9.89
N PRO A 155 10.89 14.50 9.35
CA PRO A 155 11.85 15.32 10.10
C PRO A 155 11.29 15.89 11.41
N GLU A 156 10.03 16.32 11.42
CA GLU A 156 9.38 16.88 12.61
C GLU A 156 9.04 15.83 13.69
N TYR A 157 8.96 14.55 13.31
CA TYR A 157 8.52 13.46 14.19
C TYR A 157 9.60 12.41 14.45
N GLU A 158 10.82 12.59 13.93
CA GLU A 158 11.90 11.60 14.01
C GLU A 158 12.13 11.10 15.44
N LYS A 159 12.32 12.01 16.40
CA LYS A 159 12.52 11.66 17.82
C LYS A 159 11.35 10.87 18.39
N THR A 160 10.12 11.27 18.06
CA THR A 160 8.89 10.59 18.50
C THR A 160 8.82 9.17 17.96
N ILE A 161 9.15 8.98 16.67
CA ILE A 161 9.15 7.67 16.02
C ILE A 161 10.24 6.76 16.57
N LEU A 162 11.44 7.27 16.80
CA LEU A 162 12.54 6.49 17.40
C LEU A 162 12.21 6.07 18.85
N ASN A 163 11.64 6.96 19.66
CA ASN A 163 11.17 6.61 21.00
C ASN A 163 10.05 5.55 20.96
N ALA A 164 9.11 5.69 20.02
CA ALA A 164 8.05 4.70 19.81
C ALA A 164 8.61 3.33 19.42
N GLN A 165 9.62 3.31 18.54
CA GLN A 165 10.31 2.10 18.13
C GLN A 165 11.01 1.42 19.31
N LEU A 166 11.74 2.17 20.14
CA LEU A 166 12.41 1.63 21.33
C LEU A 166 11.38 0.99 22.29
N LYS A 167 10.33 1.73 22.65
CA LYS A 167 9.25 1.24 23.53
C LYS A 167 8.58 -0.02 22.99
N CYS A 168 8.30 -0.07 21.69
CA CYS A 168 7.70 -1.24 21.05
C CYS A 168 8.63 -2.46 21.08
N ARG A 169 9.93 -2.27 20.80
CA ARG A 169 10.93 -3.34 20.83
C ARG A 169 11.12 -3.93 22.22
N GLU A 170 11.13 -3.10 23.26
CA GLU A 170 11.17 -3.55 24.67
C GLU A 170 9.97 -4.44 25.02
N LEU A 171 8.82 -4.23 24.38
CA LEU A 171 7.60 -5.02 24.52
C LEU A 171 7.49 -6.20 23.51
N GLY A 172 8.58 -6.46 22.78
CA GLY A 172 8.68 -7.50 21.75
C GLY A 172 7.81 -7.28 20.51
N ILE A 173 7.35 -6.06 20.27
CA ILE A 173 6.55 -5.70 19.09
C ILE A 173 7.53 -5.36 17.94
N ASP A 174 7.33 -5.98 16.77
CA ASP A 174 8.09 -5.59 15.57
C ASP A 174 7.72 -4.14 15.21
N PHE A 175 8.70 -3.24 15.34
CA PHE A 175 8.57 -1.84 14.93
C PHE A 175 9.65 -1.50 13.92
N ARG A 176 9.23 -1.12 12.71
CA ARG A 176 10.12 -0.73 11.61
C ARG A 176 9.89 0.71 11.22
N THR A 177 10.91 1.31 10.62
CA THR A 177 10.83 2.66 10.08
C THR A 177 10.73 2.62 8.56
N LYS A 178 10.11 3.65 7.99
CA LYS A 178 10.09 3.93 6.56
C LYS A 178 10.68 5.31 6.34
N GLU A 179 11.40 5.47 5.23
CA GLU A 179 11.83 6.78 4.77
C GLU A 179 10.61 7.69 4.53
N PHE A 180 10.73 8.96 4.90
CA PHE A 180 9.76 9.97 4.52
C PHE A 180 9.91 10.35 3.05
N LEU A 181 8.79 10.40 2.35
CA LEU A 181 8.71 10.68 0.92
C LEU A 181 7.76 11.86 0.74
N GLY A 182 8.30 13.04 0.50
CA GLY A 182 7.50 14.25 0.54
C GLY A 182 8.34 15.49 0.68
N GLU A 183 7.68 16.64 0.60
CA GLU A 183 8.30 17.93 0.87
C GLU A 183 8.11 18.28 2.34
N CYS A 184 9.17 18.74 3.01
CA CYS A 184 9.11 19.31 4.36
C CYS A 184 10.07 20.50 4.40
N ASN A 185 9.60 21.66 4.86
CA ASN A 185 10.39 22.90 4.94
C ASN A 185 11.10 23.28 3.62
N GLY A 186 10.41 23.09 2.49
CA GLY A 186 10.93 23.41 1.14
C GLY A 186 11.92 22.39 0.57
N ASN A 187 12.23 21.31 1.29
CA ASN A 187 13.12 20.25 0.83
C ASN A 187 12.32 19.00 0.47
N LEU A 188 12.60 18.42 -0.70
CA LEU A 188 12.07 17.12 -1.08
C LEU A 188 12.91 16.00 -0.44
N TYR A 189 12.27 15.17 0.39
CA TYR A 189 12.86 14.00 1.04
C TYR A 189 12.56 12.74 0.25
N GLY A 190 13.47 11.77 0.32
CA GLY A 190 13.36 10.46 -0.28
C GLY A 190 14.57 10.08 -1.12
N THR A 191 14.83 8.78 -1.23
CA THR A 191 15.89 8.25 -2.09
C THR A 191 15.29 7.79 -3.41
N TYR A 192 15.55 8.51 -4.51
CA TYR A 192 14.95 8.27 -5.82
C TYR A 192 15.93 7.71 -6.84
N LYS A 193 15.50 6.72 -7.63
CA LYS A 193 16.34 6.12 -8.69
C LYS A 193 16.56 7.04 -9.88
N TYR A 194 15.56 7.87 -10.19
CA TYR A 194 15.57 8.75 -11.36
C TYR A 194 15.57 10.21 -10.90
N GLU A 195 16.67 10.91 -11.17
CA GLU A 195 16.82 12.32 -10.84
C GLU A 195 15.74 13.17 -11.50
N GLY A 196 15.19 14.13 -10.76
CA GLY A 196 14.16 15.04 -11.24
C GLY A 196 12.74 14.44 -11.33
N ALA A 197 12.56 13.13 -11.09
CA ALA A 197 11.29 12.46 -11.34
C ALA A 197 10.11 12.99 -10.50
N CYS A 198 10.38 13.53 -9.32
CA CYS A 198 9.39 14.02 -8.35
C CYS A 198 9.46 15.55 -8.12
N ASP A 199 10.22 16.29 -8.93
CA ASP A 199 10.53 17.71 -8.69
C ASP A 199 9.34 18.65 -8.84
N LYS A 200 8.30 18.21 -9.55
CA LYS A 200 7.09 18.98 -9.91
C LYS A 200 7.35 20.26 -10.70
N LYS A 201 8.48 20.32 -11.42
CA LYS A 201 8.92 21.53 -12.17
C LYS A 201 8.79 21.41 -13.67
N PHE A 202 8.67 20.20 -14.22
CA PHE A 202 8.69 19.98 -15.67
C PHE A 202 7.93 18.71 -16.06
N ARG A 203 7.68 18.55 -17.35
CA ARG A 203 7.12 17.33 -17.94
C ARG A 203 8.00 16.84 -19.07
N LYS A 204 8.38 15.57 -19.04
CA LYS A 204 9.09 14.91 -20.13
C LYS A 204 8.36 13.64 -20.57
N LYS A 205 8.39 13.37 -21.88
CA LYS A 205 7.96 12.09 -22.44
C LYS A 205 8.98 11.01 -22.11
N VAL A 206 8.50 9.88 -21.63
CA VAL A 206 9.27 8.69 -21.29
C VAL A 206 8.41 7.45 -21.56
N LYS A 207 9.00 6.26 -21.44
CA LYS A 207 8.24 5.02 -21.31
C LYS A 207 8.42 4.45 -19.92
N CYS A 208 7.33 4.00 -19.31
CA CYS A 208 7.31 3.46 -17.95
C CYS A 208 6.83 2.01 -17.95
N ARG A 209 7.44 1.16 -17.13
CA ARG A 209 7.01 -0.22 -16.86
C ARG A 209 6.95 -0.45 -15.36
N THR A 210 5.78 -0.83 -14.85
CA THR A 210 5.58 -1.12 -13.43
C THR A 210 5.74 -2.60 -13.12
N THR A 211 6.18 -2.88 -11.90
CA THR A 211 6.21 -4.21 -11.30
C THR A 211 5.07 -4.39 -10.30
N GLU A 212 4.01 -3.60 -10.40
CA GLU A 212 2.93 -3.59 -9.41
C GLU A 212 1.56 -3.69 -10.09
N LEU A 213 0.65 -4.44 -9.45
CA LEU A 213 -0.77 -4.41 -9.77
C LEU A 213 -1.46 -3.46 -8.79
N LEU A 214 -1.97 -2.34 -9.29
CA LEU A 214 -2.59 -1.31 -8.46
C LEU A 214 -4.07 -1.19 -8.82
N ILE A 215 -4.94 -1.53 -7.88
CA ILE A 215 -6.40 -1.57 -8.05
C ILE A 215 -7.03 -0.53 -7.13
N ASP A 216 -7.80 0.39 -7.66
CA ASP A 216 -8.47 1.42 -6.87
C ASP A 216 -9.82 0.96 -6.30
N SER A 217 -10.47 1.86 -5.53
CA SER A 217 -11.75 1.56 -4.87
C SER A 217 -12.91 1.35 -5.83
N GLU A 218 -12.80 1.79 -7.09
CA GLU A 218 -13.80 1.64 -8.14
C GLU A 218 -13.54 0.39 -9.00
N GLY A 219 -12.47 -0.36 -8.73
CA GLY A 219 -12.07 -1.54 -9.48
C GLY A 219 -11.14 -1.24 -10.66
N ASN A 220 -10.81 0.04 -10.90
CA ASN A 220 -9.90 0.45 -11.96
C ASN A 220 -8.48 0.01 -11.65
N ILE A 221 -7.74 -0.37 -12.68
CA ILE A 221 -6.34 -0.81 -12.59
C ILE A 221 -5.45 0.26 -13.18
N PHE A 222 -4.36 0.61 -12.51
CA PHE A 222 -3.46 1.69 -12.91
C PHE A 222 -2.03 1.22 -13.13
N ARG A 223 -1.29 1.95 -13.97
CA ARG A 223 0.12 1.67 -14.24
C ARG A 223 1.09 2.16 -13.16
N CYS A 224 0.68 3.11 -12.31
CA CYS A 224 1.53 3.68 -11.27
C CYS A 224 0.68 4.39 -10.19
N HIS A 225 1.29 4.73 -9.06
CA HIS A 225 0.63 5.46 -7.98
C HIS A 225 0.23 6.87 -8.38
N ALA A 226 1.01 7.56 -9.21
CA ALA A 226 0.64 8.90 -9.70
C ALA A 226 -0.72 8.89 -10.40
N ASP A 227 -0.91 7.96 -11.34
CA ASP A 227 -2.17 7.78 -12.06
C ASP A 227 -3.28 7.27 -11.14
N LEU A 228 -2.95 6.31 -10.24
CA LEU A 228 -3.90 5.80 -9.26
C LEU A 228 -4.43 6.89 -8.36
N TYR A 229 -3.60 7.76 -7.77
CA TYR A 229 -4.06 8.82 -6.88
C TYR A 229 -4.72 9.97 -7.63
N GLY A 230 -4.22 10.30 -8.83
CA GLY A 230 -4.84 11.27 -9.72
C GLY A 230 -6.21 10.82 -10.27
N GLY A 231 -6.48 9.51 -10.31
CA GLY A 231 -7.70 8.95 -10.89
C GLY A 231 -7.72 9.11 -12.41
N ILE A 232 -6.57 8.98 -13.05
CA ILE A 232 -6.37 9.25 -14.48
C ILE A 232 -5.77 8.04 -15.18
N ASN A 233 -6.08 7.87 -16.46
CA ASN A 233 -5.47 6.85 -17.33
C ASN A 233 -5.52 5.40 -16.78
N PRO A 234 -6.69 4.87 -16.36
CA PRO A 234 -6.79 3.46 -16.00
C PRO A 234 -6.38 2.58 -17.20
N ILE A 235 -5.67 1.50 -16.92
CA ILE A 235 -5.21 0.52 -17.92
C ILE A 235 -6.13 -0.70 -18.02
N GLY A 236 -7.16 -0.78 -17.18
CA GLY A 236 -8.14 -1.85 -17.16
C GLY A 236 -9.02 -1.81 -15.92
N ASP A 237 -9.80 -2.86 -15.72
CA ASP A 237 -10.76 -3.01 -14.63
C ASP A 237 -10.72 -4.45 -14.10
N ILE A 238 -10.73 -4.62 -12.78
CA ILE A 238 -10.66 -5.94 -12.13
C ILE A 238 -11.92 -6.80 -12.36
N LEU A 239 -13.03 -6.18 -12.73
CA LEU A 239 -14.30 -6.81 -13.10
C LEU A 239 -14.42 -7.07 -14.62
N ASP A 240 -13.51 -6.55 -15.45
CA ASP A 240 -13.43 -6.94 -16.86
C ASP A 240 -12.90 -8.37 -16.97
N SER A 241 -13.78 -9.28 -17.38
CA SER A 241 -13.51 -10.72 -17.55
C SER A 241 -12.36 -11.03 -18.51
N ASN A 242 -12.03 -10.09 -19.41
CA ASN A 242 -10.98 -10.24 -20.41
C ASN A 242 -9.70 -9.47 -20.09
N PHE A 243 -9.71 -8.58 -19.08
CA PHE A 243 -8.49 -7.90 -18.66
C PHE A 243 -7.40 -8.92 -18.30
N GLN A 244 -6.17 -8.63 -18.70
CA GLN A 244 -4.97 -9.41 -18.40
C GLN A 244 -3.83 -8.44 -18.08
N VAL A 245 -2.98 -8.82 -17.14
CA VAL A 245 -1.80 -8.02 -16.80
C VAL A 245 -0.75 -8.20 -17.89
N VAL A 246 -0.37 -7.11 -18.55
CA VAL A 246 0.70 -7.12 -19.57
C VAL A 246 1.90 -6.36 -19.02
N ASP A 247 3.00 -7.09 -18.87
CA ASP A 247 4.30 -6.55 -18.47
C ASP A 247 4.99 -5.89 -19.68
N LYS A 248 4.78 -4.58 -19.83
CA LYS A 248 5.29 -3.78 -20.95
C LYS A 248 5.55 -2.34 -20.55
N PHE A 249 6.48 -1.73 -21.28
CA PHE A 249 6.64 -0.29 -21.30
C PHE A 249 5.41 0.39 -21.94
N ARG A 250 4.97 1.49 -21.31
CA ARG A 250 3.84 2.32 -21.75
C ARG A 250 4.28 3.78 -21.82
N ASP A 251 3.83 4.50 -22.83
CA ASP A 251 4.16 5.92 -23.00
C ASP A 251 3.61 6.75 -21.83
N CYS A 252 4.42 7.66 -21.31
CA CYS A 252 4.08 8.55 -20.21
C CYS A 252 4.63 9.96 -20.50
N SER A 253 3.84 10.99 -20.25
CA SER A 253 4.24 12.40 -20.39
C SER A 253 4.44 13.12 -19.05
N ASN A 254 4.38 12.39 -17.94
CA ASN A 254 4.36 12.94 -16.58
C ASN A 254 5.70 12.81 -15.84
N PHE A 255 6.79 12.41 -16.52
CA PHE A 255 8.10 12.43 -15.86
C PHE A 255 8.44 13.84 -15.38
N GLY A 256 8.82 13.97 -14.11
CA GLY A 256 8.92 15.24 -13.38
C GLY A 256 7.82 15.39 -12.32
N HIS A 257 6.73 14.64 -12.43
CA HIS A 257 5.62 14.57 -11.46
C HIS A 257 5.21 13.10 -11.22
N CYS A 258 6.22 12.23 -11.12
CA CYS A 258 6.02 10.87 -10.67
C CYS A 258 5.67 10.88 -9.18
N ASN A 259 4.88 9.90 -8.73
CA ASN A 259 4.69 9.72 -7.30
C ASN A 259 5.95 9.07 -6.70
N PRO A 260 6.43 9.52 -5.52
CA PRO A 260 7.59 8.94 -4.84
C PRO A 260 7.52 7.42 -4.65
N CYS A 261 6.32 6.85 -4.44
CA CYS A 261 6.16 5.41 -4.31
C CYS A 261 6.53 4.63 -5.58
N ASP A 262 6.49 5.28 -6.75
CA ASP A 262 6.81 4.66 -8.02
C ASP A 262 8.33 4.61 -8.28
N VAL A 263 9.06 5.63 -7.81
CA VAL A 263 10.48 5.87 -8.18
C VAL A 263 11.48 5.78 -7.03
N LYS A 264 11.01 5.60 -5.79
CA LYS A 264 11.91 5.40 -4.64
C LYS A 264 12.74 4.12 -4.77
N VAL A 265 13.92 4.13 -4.17
CA VAL A 265 14.74 2.95 -3.96
C VAL A 265 14.25 2.25 -2.69
N LYS A 266 13.89 0.98 -2.82
CA LYS A 266 13.32 0.17 -1.75
C LYS A 266 13.82 -1.27 -1.83
N THR A 267 13.44 -2.08 -0.84
CA THR A 267 13.61 -3.53 -0.93
C THR A 267 12.55 -4.15 -1.85
N ASN A 268 12.94 -5.14 -2.63
CA ASN A 268 12.00 -5.96 -3.41
C ASN A 268 11.27 -6.97 -2.49
N ARG A 269 10.36 -7.77 -3.05
CA ARG A 269 9.61 -8.79 -2.29
C ARG A 269 10.51 -9.82 -1.59
N PHE A 270 11.72 -10.04 -2.11
CA PHE A 270 12.76 -10.91 -1.55
C PHE A 270 13.68 -10.24 -0.52
N GLN A 271 13.35 -9.01 -0.09
CA GLN A 271 14.15 -8.22 0.85
C GLN A 271 15.53 -7.78 0.33
N GLN A 272 15.73 -7.74 -0.98
CA GLN A 272 16.95 -7.21 -1.59
C GLN A 272 16.80 -5.72 -1.88
N TYR A 273 17.73 -4.91 -1.37
CA TYR A 273 17.74 -3.45 -1.58
C TYR A 273 18.15 -3.09 -3.02
N GLY A 274 17.72 -1.91 -3.49
CA GLY A 274 18.04 -1.40 -4.84
C GLY A 274 16.89 -1.51 -5.86
N HIS A 275 15.71 -1.94 -5.43
CA HIS A 275 14.53 -2.06 -6.29
C HIS A 275 13.73 -0.76 -6.37
N THR A 276 13.06 -0.54 -7.50
CA THR A 276 12.11 0.54 -7.72
C THR A 276 10.88 -0.02 -8.43
N SER A 277 9.69 0.46 -8.06
CA SER A 277 8.40 -0.05 -8.54
C SER A 277 8.25 0.11 -10.05
N CYS A 278 8.72 1.25 -10.57
CA CYS A 278 8.60 1.64 -11.95
C CYS A 278 9.98 1.81 -12.59
N GLU A 279 10.21 1.10 -13.70
CA GLU A 279 11.34 1.34 -14.58
C GLU A 279 10.96 2.40 -15.61
N ILE A 280 11.89 3.32 -15.88
CA ILE A 280 11.72 4.44 -16.79
C ILE A 280 12.78 4.38 -17.89
N GLU A 281 12.33 4.38 -19.14
CA GLU A 281 13.14 4.54 -20.34
C GLU A 281 12.96 5.96 -20.88
N PHE A 282 14.06 6.71 -21.00
CA PHE A 282 14.04 8.01 -21.63
C PHE A 282 14.02 7.85 -23.14
N VAL A 283 13.00 8.42 -23.78
CA VAL A 283 12.96 8.51 -25.23
C VAL A 283 13.84 9.69 -25.66
N ASN A 284 14.63 9.47 -26.71
CA ASN A 284 15.38 10.52 -27.38
C ASN A 284 14.46 11.39 -28.24
#